data_AF-A0A2T0KSK7-F1
#
_entry.id   AF-A0A2T0KSK7-F1
#
_cell.length_a   1.000
_cell.length_b   1.000
_cell.length_c   1.000
_cell.angle_alpha   90.00
_cell.angle_beta   90.00
_cell.angle_gamma   90.00
#
_symmetry.space_group_name_H-M   'P 1'
#
loop_
_entity.id
_entity.type
_entity.pdbx_description
1 polymer ?
#
loop_
_entity_poly.entity_id
_entity_poly.type
_entity_poly.pdbx_seq_one_letter_code
_entity_poly.pdbx_strand_id
1 'polypeptide(L)'
;MRFDASTDHLARNAFPQFRQLMARFSRVTLLATLVVCAVLSNEARATVAMLQPARVAAANEPLQITLLYSADDAKPLTINLPPTIRVTLSAGEQSPQPLDLKREPGVADTLHLRPGQFRKVRFSAPWPQSARGEVRIDPVGFDASPALVAINRGPQQDAIAQAERAESQATTPAQAAATAAVVGGPTGDAIVPPGDSLATTGRGVLSHLSYYDPMYIGFGHNGDTNARLQLSFKYRILIPDDLRSKAFLDNLYFAYTQTSIWDLSADSRPFRDTTYSPQLFYYVPDTGWQSPFFTRMGFAAGVAHESNGKAGADSRSINMPFIRPTWEFGDLTANHLTVSPKIYYYVGTSSNPDIADYRGYVDLLVKYGSPDGWQLATTLRKGTKHWYGSVDSQFTYPLAKLLGSAWGGYVWVGYFNGYGEDLLDYNNRQHWIARIGYSIAR
;
A
#
# COMPACT_ATOMS: atom_id res chain seq x y z
N MET A 1 7.59 55.64 28.42
CA MET A 1 6.49 56.62 28.27
C MET A 1 5.65 56.21 27.06
N ARG A 2 4.35 56.55 27.04
CA ARG A 2 3.45 56.32 25.89
C ARG A 2 3.74 57.30 24.72
N PHE A 3 2.84 57.25 23.74
CA PHE A 3 2.59 58.18 22.62
C PHE A 3 3.18 57.76 21.27
N ASP A 4 2.48 57.92 20.15
CA ASP A 4 1.04 57.68 19.91
C ASP A 4 0.83 57.58 18.39
N ALA A 5 -0.33 57.09 17.94
CA ALA A 5 -0.65 57.09 16.51
C ALA A 5 -1.04 58.49 16.02
N SER A 6 -0.65 58.84 14.78
CA SER A 6 -1.40 59.80 13.97
C SER A 6 -1.20 59.52 12.48
N THR A 7 -2.11 58.72 11.93
CA THR A 7 -2.40 58.73 10.50
C THR A 7 -3.38 59.87 10.21
N ASP A 8 -2.97 60.90 9.47
CA ASP A 8 -3.88 61.66 8.61
C ASP A 8 -3.12 62.64 7.69
N HIS A 9 -3.10 62.34 6.39
CA HIS A 9 -3.76 63.19 5.37
C HIS A 9 -3.33 62.83 3.94
N LEU A 10 -4.22 62.17 3.20
CA LEU A 10 -4.52 62.29 1.77
C LEU A 10 -5.81 61.46 1.57
N ALA A 11 -7.05 61.96 1.66
CA ALA A 11 -7.61 63.23 1.20
C ALA A 11 -7.27 63.48 -0.29
N ARG A 12 -8.19 63.43 -1.26
CA ARG A 12 -9.67 63.32 -1.25
C ARG A 12 -10.15 62.59 -2.51
N ASN A 13 -11.24 61.82 -2.39
CA ASN A 13 -12.47 62.02 -3.20
C ASN A 13 -13.59 61.07 -2.71
N ALA A 14 -14.68 61.68 -2.27
CA ALA A 14 -15.95 61.06 -1.85
C ALA A 14 -17.07 61.96 -2.46
N PHE A 15 -18.35 61.61 -2.64
CA PHE A 15 -19.27 60.60 -2.08
C PHE A 15 -20.33 60.28 -3.22
N PRO A 16 -21.62 59.95 -2.98
CA PRO A 16 -22.14 58.65 -2.52
C PRO A 16 -23.27 58.09 -3.43
N GLN A 17 -23.08 57.00 -4.18
CA GLN A 17 -24.22 56.35 -4.88
C GLN A 17 -24.34 54.82 -4.73
N PHE A 18 -23.29 54.10 -4.30
CA PHE A 18 -23.33 52.63 -4.18
C PHE A 18 -23.60 52.08 -2.76
N ARG A 19 -24.17 52.89 -1.86
CA ARG A 19 -24.59 52.45 -0.50
C ARG A 19 -26.10 52.31 -0.29
N GLN A 20 -26.92 52.42 -1.33
CA GLN A 20 -28.38 52.19 -1.25
C GLN A 20 -28.88 50.91 -1.96
N LEU A 21 -28.01 50.15 -2.65
CA LEU A 21 -28.45 48.94 -3.39
C LEU A 21 -28.49 47.64 -2.56
N MET A 22 -27.98 47.63 -1.33
CA MET A 22 -28.02 46.47 -0.42
C MET A 22 -28.83 46.71 0.86
N ALA A 23 -29.91 47.50 0.76
CA ALA A 23 -30.83 47.76 1.86
C ALA A 23 -32.31 47.47 1.52
N ARG A 24 -32.58 46.59 0.53
CA ARG A 24 -33.93 46.12 0.16
C ARG A 24 -34.02 44.64 -0.23
N PHE A 25 -33.24 43.77 0.40
CA PHE A 25 -33.66 42.38 0.55
C PHE A 25 -34.44 42.27 1.86
N SER A 26 -35.77 42.30 1.73
CA SER A 26 -36.68 42.15 2.88
C SER A 26 -36.47 40.79 3.54
N ARG A 27 -36.85 40.65 4.82
CA ARG A 27 -36.85 39.34 5.50
C ARG A 27 -37.66 38.29 4.71
N VAL A 28 -38.65 38.71 3.93
CA VAL A 28 -39.46 37.85 3.04
C VAL A 28 -38.61 37.22 1.93
N THR A 29 -37.62 37.92 1.38
CA THR A 29 -36.81 37.38 0.28
C THR A 29 -35.75 36.39 0.76
N LEU A 30 -35.18 36.60 1.97
CA LEU A 30 -34.30 35.62 2.60
C LEU A 30 -35.08 34.38 3.07
N LEU A 31 -36.32 34.57 3.55
CA LEU A 31 -37.24 33.46 3.82
C LEU A 31 -37.59 32.72 2.52
N ALA A 32 -37.83 33.44 1.41
CA ALA A 32 -38.16 32.84 0.13
C ALA A 32 -36.99 32.02 -0.45
N THR A 33 -35.73 32.45 -0.31
CA THR A 33 -34.58 31.59 -0.71
C THR A 33 -34.37 30.40 0.22
N LEU A 34 -34.57 30.55 1.54
CA LEU A 34 -34.54 29.39 2.46
C LEU A 34 -35.69 28.40 2.19
N VAL A 35 -36.89 28.88 1.87
CA VAL A 35 -38.03 28.05 1.46
C VAL A 35 -37.80 27.41 0.09
N VAL A 36 -37.23 28.12 -0.88
CA VAL A 36 -36.88 27.53 -2.19
C VAL A 36 -35.77 26.49 -2.05
N CYS A 37 -34.78 26.68 -1.17
CA CYS A 37 -33.80 25.63 -0.86
C CYS A 37 -34.42 24.43 -0.10
N ALA A 38 -35.43 24.64 0.75
CA ALA A 38 -36.17 23.57 1.42
C ALA A 38 -37.24 22.88 0.54
N VAL A 39 -37.60 23.49 -0.60
CA VAL A 39 -38.51 22.92 -1.62
C VAL A 39 -37.71 22.29 -2.78
N LEU A 40 -36.43 22.64 -2.94
CA LEU A 40 -35.50 22.01 -3.88
C LEU A 40 -34.58 20.96 -3.24
N SER A 41 -34.64 20.76 -1.92
CA SER A 41 -34.22 19.50 -1.31
C SER A 41 -35.17 18.40 -1.77
N ASN A 42 -34.83 17.75 -2.90
CA ASN A 42 -35.41 16.49 -3.33
C ASN A 42 -35.55 15.56 -2.12
N GLU A 43 -36.73 14.98 -1.91
CA GLU A 43 -36.96 14.00 -0.85
C GLU A 43 -35.87 12.92 -0.92
N ALA A 44 -35.14 12.73 0.18
CA ALA A 44 -34.13 11.70 0.29
C ALA A 44 -34.83 10.33 0.17
N ARG A 45 -34.71 9.71 -0.99
CA ARG A 45 -35.37 8.42 -1.25
C ARG A 45 -34.62 7.33 -0.49
N ALA A 46 -35.25 6.80 0.56
CA ALA A 46 -34.97 5.52 1.22
C ALA A 46 -33.49 5.10 1.26
N THR A 47 -32.83 5.31 2.40
CA THR A 47 -31.41 4.97 2.61
C THR A 47 -31.18 3.45 2.54
N VAL A 48 -30.97 2.93 1.33
CA VAL A 48 -30.52 1.54 1.12
C VAL A 48 -29.04 1.47 1.45
N ALA A 49 -28.70 0.88 2.59
CA ALA A 49 -27.32 0.71 3.02
C ALA A 49 -26.84 -0.73 2.77
N MET A 50 -25.67 -0.89 2.14
CA MET A 50 -24.98 -2.18 2.08
C MET A 50 -24.27 -2.43 3.41
N LEU A 51 -24.60 -3.52 4.10
CA LEU A 51 -23.80 -3.98 5.23
C LEU A 51 -22.47 -4.53 4.71
N GLN A 52 -21.38 -4.23 5.40
CA GLN A 52 -20.07 -4.77 5.05
C GLN A 52 -20.10 -6.31 5.09
N PRO A 53 -19.63 -6.99 4.03
CA PRO A 53 -19.44 -8.44 4.05
C PRO A 53 -18.26 -8.81 4.96
N ALA A 54 -18.17 -10.09 5.31
CA ALA A 54 -17.01 -10.65 6.01
C ALA A 54 -15.71 -10.35 5.25
N ARG A 55 -14.63 -9.99 5.97
CA ARG A 55 -13.34 -9.65 5.34
C ARG A 55 -12.62 -10.87 4.80
N VAL A 56 -12.95 -12.06 5.30
CA VAL A 56 -12.48 -13.35 4.81
C VAL A 56 -13.67 -14.24 4.47
N ALA A 57 -13.64 -14.87 3.30
CA ALA A 57 -14.68 -15.79 2.86
C ALA A 57 -14.07 -17.14 2.43
N ALA A 58 -14.77 -18.22 2.81
CA ALA A 58 -14.52 -19.55 2.27
C ALA A 58 -15.12 -19.62 0.86
N ALA A 59 -14.42 -20.22 -0.09
CA ALA A 59 -14.83 -20.21 -1.50
C ALA A 59 -15.95 -21.21 -1.83
N ASN A 60 -16.17 -22.19 -0.96
CA ASN A 60 -17.30 -23.13 -0.99
C ASN A 60 -18.62 -22.47 -0.50
N GLU A 61 -18.56 -21.42 0.32
CA GLU A 61 -19.70 -20.61 0.71
C GLU A 61 -19.99 -19.55 -0.36
N PRO A 62 -21.26 -19.25 -0.68
CA PRO A 62 -21.59 -18.20 -1.65
C PRO A 62 -21.20 -16.82 -1.10
N LEU A 63 -20.81 -15.89 -1.99
CA LEU A 63 -20.79 -14.47 -1.67
C LEU A 63 -22.19 -14.08 -1.19
N GLN A 64 -22.27 -13.42 -0.03
CA GLN A 64 -23.50 -12.85 0.52
C GLN A 64 -23.35 -11.34 0.70
N ILE A 65 -24.27 -10.59 0.10
CA ILE A 65 -24.43 -9.15 0.33
C ILE A 65 -25.76 -8.95 1.04
N THR A 66 -25.76 -8.17 2.11
CA THR A 66 -26.99 -7.83 2.84
C THR A 66 -27.29 -6.35 2.65
N LEU A 67 -28.42 -6.05 2.02
CA LEU A 67 -28.94 -4.70 1.91
C LEU A 67 -29.90 -4.43 3.08
N LEU A 68 -29.68 -3.32 3.76
CA LEU A 68 -30.55 -2.78 4.79
C LEU A 68 -31.47 -1.74 4.13
N TYR A 69 -32.76 -2.02 4.12
CA TYR A 69 -33.80 -1.09 3.70
C TYR A 69 -34.44 -0.50 4.96
N SER A 70 -34.32 0.81 5.18
CA SER A 70 -34.93 1.52 6.30
C SER A 70 -36.00 2.51 5.82
N ALA A 71 -37.04 2.67 6.64
CA ALA A 71 -38.07 3.68 6.49
C ALA A 71 -37.88 4.74 7.58
N ASP A 72 -36.82 5.53 7.46
CA ASP A 72 -36.41 6.50 8.49
C ASP A 72 -37.32 7.75 8.53
N ASP A 73 -38.13 7.96 7.48
CA ASP A 73 -39.15 9.00 7.41
C ASP A 73 -40.42 8.67 8.20
N ALA A 74 -41.19 9.71 8.55
CA ALA A 74 -42.50 9.59 9.20
C ALA A 74 -43.62 8.99 8.31
N LYS A 75 -43.31 8.56 7.07
CA LYS A 75 -44.26 7.98 6.10
C LYS A 75 -43.98 6.48 5.93
N PRO A 76 -45.01 5.60 5.85
CA PRO A 76 -44.81 4.21 5.47
C PRO A 76 -44.17 4.09 4.08
N LEU A 77 -43.18 3.22 3.95
CA LEU A 77 -42.37 3.06 2.74
C LEU A 77 -42.71 1.73 2.07
N THR A 78 -43.02 1.78 0.77
CA THR A 78 -43.25 0.58 -0.05
C THR A 78 -42.16 0.48 -1.10
N ILE A 79 -41.43 -0.63 -1.12
CA ILE A 79 -40.25 -0.85 -1.98
C ILE A 79 -40.46 -2.12 -2.79
N ASN A 80 -40.30 -2.05 -4.11
CA ASN A 80 -40.19 -3.25 -4.94
C ASN A 80 -38.74 -3.71 -4.92
N LEU A 81 -38.50 -4.88 -4.33
CA LEU A 81 -37.18 -5.49 -4.24
C LEU A 81 -36.84 -6.16 -5.58
N PRO A 82 -35.65 -5.93 -6.15
CA PRO A 82 -35.26 -6.62 -7.37
C PRO A 82 -35.04 -8.12 -7.09
N PRO A 83 -35.22 -9.00 -8.08
CA PRO A 83 -34.94 -10.43 -7.94
C PRO A 83 -33.43 -10.73 -7.90
N THR A 84 -32.63 -9.86 -8.51
CA THR A 84 -31.16 -9.90 -8.52
C THR A 84 -30.58 -8.51 -8.30
N ILE A 85 -29.38 -8.44 -7.71
CA ILE A 85 -28.52 -7.25 -7.76
C ILE A 85 -27.24 -7.58 -8.50
N ARG A 86 -26.67 -6.59 -9.20
CA ARG A 86 -25.38 -6.74 -9.88
C ARG A 86 -24.28 -6.11 -9.04
N VAL A 87 -23.16 -6.81 -8.93
CA VAL A 87 -21.88 -6.22 -8.52
C VAL A 87 -20.85 -6.48 -9.60
N THR A 88 -19.79 -5.68 -9.62
CA THR A 88 -18.58 -6.00 -10.37
C THR A 88 -17.51 -6.50 -9.41
N LEU A 89 -17.03 -7.72 -9.67
CA LEU A 89 -15.91 -8.31 -8.94
C LEU A 89 -14.59 -7.97 -9.66
N SER A 90 -13.67 -7.37 -8.92
CA SER A 90 -12.33 -7.04 -9.40
C SER A 90 -11.31 -7.78 -8.53
N ALA A 91 -10.87 -8.95 -9.01
CA ALA A 91 -9.87 -9.80 -8.35
C ALA A 91 -8.48 -9.46 -8.89
N GLY A 92 -7.80 -8.53 -8.22
CA GLY A 92 -6.52 -7.97 -8.64
C GLY A 92 -6.58 -7.32 -10.03
N GLU A 93 -6.27 -8.09 -11.06
CA GLU A 93 -6.10 -7.64 -12.45
C GLU A 93 -6.94 -8.41 -13.48
N GLN A 94 -8.04 -9.02 -13.05
CA GLN A 94 -9.06 -9.50 -13.99
C GLN A 94 -9.98 -8.34 -14.38
N SER A 95 -10.35 -8.26 -15.67
CA SER A 95 -11.41 -7.35 -16.14
C SER A 95 -12.65 -7.49 -15.25
N PRO A 96 -13.22 -6.39 -14.71
CA PRO A 96 -14.29 -6.46 -13.73
C PRO A 96 -15.43 -7.37 -14.17
N GLN A 97 -15.60 -8.49 -13.47
CA GLN A 97 -16.59 -9.50 -13.85
C GLN A 97 -17.94 -9.13 -13.23
N PRO A 98 -19.00 -8.93 -14.03
CA PRO A 98 -20.33 -8.76 -13.47
C PRO A 98 -20.79 -10.07 -12.82
N LEU A 99 -21.19 -9.99 -11.55
CA LEU A 99 -21.81 -11.09 -10.82
C LEU A 99 -23.22 -10.67 -10.39
N ASP A 100 -24.22 -11.44 -10.82
CA ASP A 100 -25.62 -11.24 -10.45
C ASP A 100 -25.95 -12.10 -9.22
N LEU A 101 -26.13 -11.45 -8.07
CA LEU A 101 -26.54 -12.09 -6.83
C LEU A 101 -28.06 -12.22 -6.79
N LYS A 102 -28.57 -13.41 -6.51
CA LYS A 102 -30.01 -13.70 -6.39
C LYS A 102 -30.52 -13.38 -5.00
N ARG A 103 -31.71 -12.79 -4.90
CA ARG A 103 -32.39 -12.52 -3.61
C ARG A 103 -32.66 -13.84 -2.87
N GLU A 104 -32.57 -13.79 -1.55
CA GLU A 104 -32.89 -14.92 -0.65
C GLU A 104 -34.32 -15.44 -0.89
N PRO A 105 -34.52 -16.78 -1.01
CA PRO A 105 -35.85 -17.36 -1.20
C PRO A 105 -36.83 -17.00 -0.08
N GLY A 106 -38.09 -16.78 -0.43
CA GLY A 106 -39.14 -16.45 0.54
C GLY A 106 -39.23 -14.96 0.93
N VAL A 107 -38.34 -14.10 0.43
CA VAL A 107 -38.51 -12.64 0.54
C VAL A 107 -39.47 -12.17 -0.56
N ALA A 108 -40.59 -11.53 -0.15
CA ALA A 108 -41.60 -10.98 -1.05
C ALA A 108 -41.04 -9.93 -2.02
N ASP A 109 -41.64 -9.82 -3.22
CA ASP A 109 -41.23 -8.83 -4.22
C ASP A 109 -41.49 -7.39 -3.80
N THR A 110 -42.51 -7.17 -2.95
CA THR A 110 -42.82 -5.85 -2.40
C THR A 110 -42.67 -5.88 -0.87
N LEU A 111 -41.87 -4.96 -0.37
CA LEU A 111 -41.62 -4.74 1.05
C LEU A 111 -42.44 -3.53 1.51
N HIS A 112 -43.30 -3.73 2.50
CA HIS A 112 -44.00 -2.63 3.19
C HIS A 112 -43.36 -2.41 4.57
N LEU A 113 -42.76 -1.25 4.76
CA LEU A 113 -42.15 -0.80 6.01
C LEU A 113 -43.00 0.29 6.66
N ARG A 114 -43.19 0.19 7.98
CA ARG A 114 -43.72 1.28 8.81
C ARG A 114 -42.61 2.30 9.12
N PRO A 115 -42.94 3.55 9.46
CA PRO A 115 -41.94 4.52 9.96
C PRO A 115 -41.08 3.93 11.08
N GLY A 116 -39.76 4.14 11.01
CA GLY A 116 -38.76 3.58 11.92
C GLY A 116 -38.50 2.08 11.77
N GLN A 117 -39.14 1.39 10.81
CA GLN A 117 -38.90 -0.03 10.55
C GLN A 117 -37.79 -0.22 9.53
N PHE A 118 -36.95 -1.23 9.74
CA PHE A 118 -35.96 -1.69 8.77
C PHE A 118 -36.15 -3.17 8.40
N ARG A 119 -35.64 -3.56 7.24
CA ARG A 119 -35.51 -4.96 6.80
C ARG A 119 -34.13 -5.19 6.22
N LYS A 120 -33.48 -6.26 6.68
CA LYS A 120 -32.31 -6.84 6.02
C LYS A 120 -32.78 -7.81 4.93
N VAL A 121 -32.25 -7.67 3.73
CA VAL A 121 -32.51 -8.56 2.59
C VAL A 121 -31.16 -9.06 2.08
N ARG A 122 -30.98 -10.38 2.06
CA ARG A 122 -29.76 -11.01 1.58
C ARG A 122 -29.86 -11.31 0.08
N PHE A 123 -28.74 -11.11 -0.61
CA PHE A 123 -28.52 -11.53 -1.98
C PHE A 123 -27.26 -12.39 -2.02
N SER A 124 -27.28 -13.47 -2.81
CA SER A 124 -26.15 -14.42 -2.86
C SER A 124 -25.86 -15.00 -4.24
N ALA A 125 -24.59 -15.29 -4.51
CA ALA A 125 -24.14 -16.07 -5.67
C ALA A 125 -22.85 -16.86 -5.34
N PRO A 126 -22.57 -17.98 -6.03
CA PRO A 126 -21.29 -18.68 -5.89
C PRO A 126 -20.11 -17.81 -6.34
N TRP A 127 -18.94 -17.98 -5.71
CA TRP A 127 -17.72 -17.32 -6.18
C TRP A 127 -17.26 -17.89 -7.54
N PRO A 128 -16.95 -17.06 -8.55
CA PRO A 128 -16.35 -17.55 -9.80
C PRO A 128 -14.97 -18.14 -9.53
N GLN A 129 -14.51 -19.11 -10.33
CA GLN A 129 -13.18 -19.75 -10.15
C GLN A 129 -11.99 -18.77 -10.25
N SER A 130 -12.22 -17.62 -10.88
CA SER A 130 -11.23 -16.57 -11.09
C SER A 130 -11.03 -15.67 -9.85
N ALA A 131 -12.01 -15.60 -8.94
CA ALA A 131 -11.92 -14.86 -7.68
C ALA A 131 -10.92 -15.55 -6.72
N ARG A 132 -9.70 -15.02 -6.63
CA ARG A 132 -8.59 -15.56 -5.82
C ARG A 132 -7.82 -14.42 -5.15
N GLY A 133 -7.27 -14.68 -3.97
CA GLY A 133 -6.62 -13.64 -3.17
C GLY A 133 -7.62 -12.59 -2.71
N GLU A 134 -7.25 -11.31 -2.81
CA GLU A 134 -8.11 -10.18 -2.44
C GLU A 134 -9.01 -9.76 -3.61
N VAL A 135 -10.31 -9.70 -3.36
CA VAL A 135 -11.35 -9.37 -4.34
C VAL A 135 -12.11 -8.14 -3.89
N ARG A 136 -12.08 -7.11 -4.73
CA ARG A 136 -12.91 -5.92 -4.58
C ARG A 136 -14.31 -6.17 -5.15
N ILE A 137 -15.32 -5.78 -4.39
CA ILE A 137 -16.73 -5.88 -4.72
C ILE A 137 -17.27 -4.46 -4.86
N ASP A 138 -17.53 -4.04 -6.09
CA ASP A 138 -18.13 -2.74 -6.39
C ASP A 138 -19.64 -2.94 -6.67
N PRO A 139 -20.55 -2.36 -5.86
CA PRO A 139 -21.98 -2.45 -6.09
C PRO A 139 -22.41 -1.64 -7.33
N VAL A 140 -23.35 -2.17 -8.11
CA VAL A 140 -23.87 -1.51 -9.32
C VAL A 140 -25.34 -1.15 -9.15
N GLY A 141 -25.66 0.14 -9.35
CA GLY A 141 -27.05 0.64 -9.37
C GLY A 141 -27.58 1.16 -8.03
N PHE A 142 -26.76 1.20 -6.98
CA PHE A 142 -27.06 1.87 -5.71
C PHE A 142 -25.78 2.46 -5.11
N ASP A 143 -25.92 3.55 -4.36
CA ASP A 143 -24.78 4.26 -3.75
C ASP A 143 -24.32 3.55 -2.47
N ALA A 144 -23.23 2.81 -2.57
CA ALA A 144 -22.64 2.06 -1.46
C ALA A 144 -21.13 1.94 -1.64
N SER A 145 -20.40 1.97 -0.52
CA SER A 145 -18.94 1.84 -0.55
C SER A 145 -18.51 0.44 -1.03
N PRO A 146 -17.46 0.35 -1.87
CA PRO A 146 -16.87 -0.93 -2.26
C PRO A 146 -16.37 -1.72 -1.04
N ALA A 147 -16.44 -3.05 -1.12
CA ALA A 147 -15.91 -3.94 -0.09
C ALA A 147 -14.69 -4.72 -0.61
N LEU A 148 -13.76 -5.05 0.28
CA LEU A 148 -12.61 -5.91 0.00
C LEU A 148 -12.77 -7.22 0.78
N VAL A 149 -12.64 -8.36 0.10
CA VAL A 149 -12.79 -9.70 0.69
C VAL A 149 -11.64 -10.59 0.24
N ALA A 150 -10.93 -11.18 1.21
CA ALA A 150 -9.93 -12.21 0.95
C ALA A 150 -10.60 -13.58 0.80
N ILE A 151 -10.40 -14.22 -0.35
CA ILE A 151 -10.98 -15.53 -0.67
C ILE A 151 -9.99 -16.64 -0.33
N ASN A 152 -10.39 -17.56 0.55
CA ASN A 152 -9.61 -18.76 0.87
C ASN A 152 -10.25 -20.01 0.24
N ARG A 153 -9.44 -20.78 -0.49
CA ARG A 153 -9.80 -22.03 -1.18
C ARG A 153 -9.07 -23.25 -0.59
N GLY A 154 -8.29 -23.07 0.48
CA GLY A 154 -7.52 -24.13 1.13
C GLY A 154 -8.37 -25.12 1.95
N PRO A 155 -7.75 -26.19 2.48
CA PRO A 155 -8.46 -27.25 3.23
C PRO A 155 -9.14 -26.77 4.52
N GLN A 156 -8.69 -25.67 5.11
CA GLN A 156 -9.22 -25.09 6.35
C GLN A 156 -10.15 -23.88 6.11
N GLN A 157 -10.57 -23.63 4.86
CA GLN A 157 -11.34 -22.42 4.48
C GLN A 157 -12.54 -22.13 5.38
N ASP A 158 -13.31 -23.16 5.76
CA ASP A 158 -14.49 -23.02 6.63
C ASP A 158 -14.11 -22.53 8.04
N ALA A 159 -13.11 -23.15 8.66
CA ALA A 159 -12.64 -22.78 9.99
C ALA A 159 -12.08 -21.34 10.02
N ILE A 160 -11.39 -20.94 8.94
CA ILE A 160 -10.82 -19.60 8.79
C ILE A 160 -11.94 -18.55 8.66
N ALA A 161 -12.96 -18.80 7.83
CA ALA A 161 -14.08 -17.89 7.66
C ALA A 161 -14.98 -17.82 8.91
N GLN A 162 -15.14 -18.93 9.63
CA GLN A 162 -15.86 -18.96 10.90
C GLN A 162 -15.14 -18.17 12.01
N ALA A 163 -13.80 -18.24 12.06
CA ALA A 163 -13.02 -17.48 13.03
C ALA A 163 -13.12 -15.96 12.80
N GLU A 164 -13.04 -15.47 11.55
CA GLU A 164 -13.21 -14.04 11.26
C GLU A 164 -14.61 -13.54 11.65
N ARG A 165 -15.64 -14.37 11.47
CA ARG A 165 -17.03 -14.04 11.86
C ARG A 165 -17.23 -14.02 13.37
N ALA A 166 -16.57 -14.91 14.10
CA ALA A 166 -16.64 -14.94 15.56
C ALA A 166 -15.76 -13.84 16.18
N GLU A 167 -14.66 -13.45 15.55
CA GLU A 167 -13.83 -12.30 15.94
C GLU A 167 -14.56 -10.97 15.69
N SER A 168 -15.19 -10.79 14.53
CA SER A 168 -16.00 -9.58 14.23
C SER A 168 -17.29 -9.47 15.08
N GLN A 169 -17.67 -10.54 15.79
CA GLN A 169 -18.75 -10.55 16.78
C GLN A 169 -18.24 -10.51 18.24
N ALA A 170 -16.93 -10.57 18.47
CA ALA A 170 -16.36 -10.53 19.81
C ALA A 170 -16.51 -9.14 20.42
N THR A 171 -17.10 -9.06 21.62
CA THR A 171 -17.24 -7.81 22.38
C THR A 171 -16.14 -7.63 23.42
N THR A 172 -15.24 -8.60 23.56
CA THR A 172 -14.12 -8.58 24.52
C THR A 172 -12.84 -9.17 23.91
N PRO A 173 -11.64 -8.69 24.29
CA PRO A 173 -10.37 -9.24 23.81
C PRO A 173 -10.18 -10.74 24.10
N ALA A 174 -10.74 -11.24 25.21
CA ALA A 174 -10.66 -12.65 25.57
C ALA A 174 -11.45 -13.56 24.61
N GLN A 175 -12.59 -13.08 24.08
CA GLN A 175 -13.38 -13.82 23.08
C GLN A 175 -12.65 -13.87 21.73
N ALA A 176 -12.05 -12.76 21.28
CA ALA A 176 -11.23 -12.73 20.07
C ALA A 176 -10.04 -13.70 20.16
N ALA A 177 -9.31 -13.67 21.29
CA ALA A 177 -8.18 -14.58 21.53
C ALA A 177 -8.59 -16.07 21.56
N ALA A 178 -9.74 -16.41 22.16
CA ALA A 178 -10.27 -17.77 22.16
C ALA A 178 -10.65 -18.26 20.75
N THR A 179 -11.27 -17.41 19.94
CA THR A 179 -11.60 -17.71 18.54
C THR A 179 -10.35 -17.93 17.69
N ALA A 180 -9.32 -17.07 17.83
CA ALA A 180 -8.06 -17.20 17.10
C ALA A 180 -7.33 -18.53 17.39
N ALA A 181 -7.45 -19.06 18.62
CA ALA A 181 -6.82 -20.31 19.01
C ALA A 181 -7.42 -21.57 18.32
N VAL A 182 -8.69 -21.53 17.87
CA VAL A 182 -9.38 -22.69 17.30
C VAL A 182 -8.83 -23.10 15.92
N VAL A 183 -8.26 -22.15 15.16
CA VAL A 183 -7.81 -22.39 13.77
C VAL A 183 -6.38 -22.97 13.68
N GLY A 184 -5.65 -23.05 14.80
CA GLY A 184 -4.33 -23.69 14.82
C GLY A 184 -3.26 -22.93 14.01
N GLY A 185 -3.25 -21.60 14.11
CA GLY A 185 -2.24 -20.74 13.49
C GLY A 185 -2.12 -19.41 14.25
N PRO A 186 -0.91 -18.85 14.41
CA PRO A 186 -0.67 -17.72 15.30
C PRO A 186 -1.22 -16.42 14.72
N THR A 187 -2.06 -15.71 15.50
CA THR A 187 -2.39 -14.26 15.38
C THR A 187 -2.34 -13.71 13.95
N GLY A 188 -3.00 -14.44 13.06
CA GLY A 188 -2.85 -14.27 11.63
C GLY A 188 -3.88 -13.29 11.14
N ASP A 189 -3.60 -11.99 11.35
CA ASP A 189 -3.95 -10.97 10.35
C ASP A 189 -3.80 -11.63 8.98
N ALA A 190 -4.81 -11.50 8.12
CA ALA A 190 -4.62 -11.89 6.73
C ALA A 190 -3.29 -11.31 6.28
N ILE A 191 -2.44 -12.08 5.59
CA ILE A 191 -1.20 -11.53 5.04
C ILE A 191 -1.63 -10.53 3.99
N VAL A 192 -1.87 -9.30 4.43
CA VAL A 192 -2.10 -8.14 3.61
C VAL A 192 -0.85 -8.10 2.76
N PRO A 193 -0.94 -8.26 1.42
CA PRO A 193 0.22 -8.03 0.58
C PRO A 193 0.73 -6.64 0.98
N PRO A 194 2.02 -6.50 1.35
CA PRO A 194 2.52 -5.26 1.97
C PRO A 194 2.02 -4.08 1.14
N GLY A 195 1.51 -3.03 1.81
CA GLY A 195 0.69 -1.95 1.22
C GLY A 195 1.31 -1.22 0.01
N ASP A 196 2.56 -1.54 -0.26
CA ASP A 196 3.36 -1.41 -1.47
C ASP A 196 2.84 -2.16 -2.72
N SER A 197 1.52 -2.32 -2.87
CA SER A 197 0.95 -2.87 -4.11
C SER A 197 0.96 -1.82 -5.22
N LEU A 198 1.51 -2.18 -6.38
CA LEU A 198 1.49 -1.36 -7.60
C LEU A 198 0.12 -1.36 -8.30
N ALA A 199 -0.86 -2.09 -7.78
CA ALA A 199 -2.17 -2.31 -8.39
C ALA A 199 -3.11 -1.10 -8.27
N THR A 200 -2.78 0.01 -8.95
CA THR A 200 -3.75 1.07 -9.24
C THR A 200 -4.72 0.59 -10.34
N THR A 201 -5.87 0.05 -9.94
CA THR A 201 -7.04 -0.17 -10.82
C THR A 201 -6.80 -0.97 -12.12
N GLY A 202 -6.57 -2.28 -11.99
CA GLY A 202 -6.94 -3.38 -12.92
C GLY A 202 -6.60 -3.33 -14.43
N ARG A 203 -5.73 -4.25 -14.90
CA ARG A 203 -5.49 -4.58 -16.34
C ARG A 203 -5.32 -6.07 -16.73
N GLY A 204 -4.30 -6.79 -16.23
CA GLY A 204 -4.06 -8.21 -16.56
C GLY A 204 -2.85 -8.94 -15.93
N VAL A 205 -1.91 -8.25 -15.27
CA VAL A 205 -0.57 -8.77 -14.87
C VAL A 205 -0.04 -8.15 -13.54
N LEU A 206 -0.41 -6.91 -13.21
CA LEU A 206 0.09 -6.16 -12.04
C LEU A 206 -0.40 -6.68 -10.68
N SER A 207 -1.31 -7.65 -10.61
CA SER A 207 -1.79 -8.21 -9.33
C SER A 207 -0.76 -9.15 -8.70
N HIS A 208 0.12 -9.69 -9.54
CA HIS A 208 1.33 -10.38 -9.14
C HIS A 208 2.47 -9.40 -8.81
N LEU A 209 2.35 -8.12 -9.22
CA LEU A 209 3.37 -7.09 -9.12
C LEU A 209 3.23 -6.27 -7.82
N SER A 210 4.35 -5.97 -7.17
CA SER A 210 4.42 -5.08 -6.01
C SER A 210 5.80 -4.41 -5.98
N TYR A 211 5.98 -3.35 -5.20
CA TYR A 211 7.33 -2.83 -4.97
C TYR A 211 8.20 -3.84 -4.19
N TYR A 212 9.53 -3.73 -4.32
CA TYR A 212 10.49 -4.64 -3.68
C TYR A 212 11.52 -3.88 -2.85
N ASP A 213 12.34 -3.06 -3.50
CA ASP A 213 13.18 -2.03 -2.86
C ASP A 213 12.54 -0.64 -3.11
N PRO A 214 13.01 0.44 -2.44
CA PRO A 214 12.50 1.79 -2.66
C PRO A 214 12.55 2.22 -4.13
N MET A 215 11.54 2.96 -4.58
CA MET A 215 11.51 3.60 -5.89
C MET A 215 11.56 5.11 -5.75
N TYR A 216 12.61 5.73 -6.30
CA TYR A 216 12.89 7.15 -6.11
C TYR A 216 13.74 7.74 -7.24
N ILE A 217 13.75 9.07 -7.30
CA ILE A 217 14.79 9.88 -7.93
C ILE A 217 15.21 10.98 -6.96
N GLY A 218 16.52 11.20 -6.81
CA GLY A 218 17.05 12.25 -5.97
C GLY A 218 18.35 12.85 -6.50
N PHE A 219 18.54 14.13 -6.22
CA PHE A 219 19.61 14.97 -6.75
C PHE A 219 20.50 15.45 -5.61
N GLY A 220 21.81 15.46 -5.80
CA GLY A 220 22.75 15.95 -4.81
C GLY A 220 24.05 16.48 -5.40
N HIS A 221 24.83 17.12 -4.54
CA HIS A 221 26.08 17.76 -4.90
C HIS A 221 27.08 17.62 -3.75
N ASN A 222 28.23 17.02 -4.01
CA ASN A 222 29.41 17.13 -3.15
C ASN A 222 30.68 16.87 -3.97
N GLY A 223 31.31 17.93 -4.46
CA GLY A 223 32.25 17.85 -5.58
C GLY A 223 31.46 17.82 -6.88
N ASP A 224 31.20 16.62 -7.39
CA ASP A 224 30.37 16.43 -8.58
C ASP A 224 28.87 16.54 -8.26
N THR A 225 28.09 16.92 -9.27
CA THR A 225 26.63 16.98 -9.18
C THR A 225 26.05 15.74 -9.86
N ASN A 226 25.29 14.94 -9.14
CA ASN A 226 24.68 13.75 -9.71
C ASN A 226 23.25 13.52 -9.21
N ALA A 227 22.50 12.77 -10.00
CA ALA A 227 21.23 12.19 -9.56
C ALA A 227 21.38 10.68 -9.40
N ARG A 228 20.70 10.11 -8.40
CA ARG A 228 20.53 8.68 -8.24
C ARG A 228 19.05 8.36 -8.42
N LEU A 229 18.76 7.40 -9.29
CA LEU A 229 17.42 6.88 -9.50
C LEU A 229 17.41 5.37 -9.25
N GLN A 230 16.30 4.89 -8.72
CA GLN A 230 16.08 3.46 -8.46
C GLN A 230 14.66 3.07 -8.86
N LEU A 231 14.55 2.02 -9.67
CA LEU A 231 13.31 1.34 -10.01
C LEU A 231 13.36 -0.08 -9.46
N SER A 232 12.31 -0.54 -8.79
CA SER A 232 12.32 -1.86 -8.18
C SER A 232 10.92 -2.45 -8.04
N PHE A 233 10.76 -3.69 -8.50
CA PHE A 233 9.53 -4.45 -8.35
C PHE A 233 9.82 -5.93 -8.06
N LYS A 234 8.83 -6.60 -7.47
CA LYS A 234 8.71 -8.06 -7.39
C LYS A 234 7.44 -8.51 -8.08
N TYR A 235 7.51 -9.65 -8.76
CA TYR A 235 6.44 -10.36 -9.43
C TYR A 235 6.31 -11.75 -8.80
N ARG A 236 5.18 -12.03 -8.14
CA ARG A 236 4.85 -13.35 -7.59
C ARG A 236 4.55 -14.30 -8.75
N ILE A 237 5.24 -15.43 -8.88
CA ILE A 237 5.04 -16.33 -10.02
C ILE A 237 3.62 -16.93 -10.03
N LEU A 238 3.09 -17.28 -8.86
CA LEU A 238 1.76 -17.89 -8.70
C LEU A 238 1.01 -17.21 -7.54
N ILE A 239 -0.27 -16.86 -7.73
CA ILE A 239 -1.17 -16.46 -6.64
C ILE A 239 -1.77 -17.74 -6.04
N PRO A 240 -1.54 -18.04 -4.75
CA PRO A 240 -2.05 -19.26 -4.14
C PRO A 240 -3.54 -19.20 -3.84
N ASP A 241 -4.14 -20.37 -3.71
CA ASP A 241 -5.52 -20.56 -3.26
C ASP A 241 -5.71 -20.36 -1.74
N ASP A 242 -4.63 -20.46 -0.97
CA ASP A 242 -4.54 -20.02 0.41
C ASP A 242 -3.34 -19.08 0.55
N LEU A 243 -3.57 -17.81 0.91
CA LEU A 243 -2.52 -16.81 1.11
C LEU A 243 -1.56 -17.18 2.26
N ARG A 244 -1.93 -18.12 3.13
CA ARG A 244 -1.10 -18.66 4.21
C ARG A 244 -0.26 -19.87 3.79
N SER A 245 -0.44 -20.38 2.57
CA SER A 245 0.36 -21.47 2.03
C SER A 245 1.85 -21.12 2.07
N LYS A 246 2.67 -22.08 2.51
CA LYS A 246 4.14 -22.01 2.50
C LYS A 246 4.74 -22.92 1.42
N ALA A 247 3.94 -23.36 0.45
CA ALA A 247 4.44 -24.13 -0.68
C ALA A 247 5.42 -23.27 -1.52
N PHE A 248 6.36 -23.93 -2.18
CA PHE A 248 7.46 -23.26 -2.88
C PHE A 248 6.97 -22.37 -4.03
N LEU A 249 6.14 -22.89 -4.94
CA LEU A 249 5.63 -22.15 -6.10
C LEU A 249 4.72 -20.98 -5.69
N ASP A 250 3.90 -21.19 -4.66
CA ASP A 250 3.00 -20.21 -4.07
C ASP A 250 3.73 -18.97 -3.52
N ASN A 251 5.02 -19.10 -3.22
CA ASN A 251 5.85 -18.06 -2.61
C ASN A 251 7.13 -17.79 -3.42
N LEU A 252 7.14 -18.18 -4.70
CA LEU A 252 8.23 -17.89 -5.62
C LEU A 252 8.03 -16.50 -6.23
N TYR A 253 9.07 -15.67 -6.19
CA TYR A 253 9.09 -14.32 -6.72
C TYR A 253 10.28 -14.12 -7.67
N PHE A 254 10.01 -13.46 -8.79
CA PHE A 254 11.02 -12.78 -9.58
C PHE A 254 11.04 -11.30 -9.16
N ALA A 255 12.19 -10.72 -8.85
CA ALA A 255 12.32 -9.28 -8.67
C ALA A 255 13.33 -8.70 -9.66
N TYR A 256 13.20 -7.41 -9.90
CA TYR A 256 14.11 -6.62 -10.71
C TYR A 256 14.29 -5.26 -10.05
N THR A 257 15.52 -4.97 -9.62
CA THR A 257 15.95 -3.64 -9.17
C THR A 257 16.95 -3.10 -10.19
N GLN A 258 16.75 -1.85 -10.62
CA GLN A 258 17.69 -1.12 -11.47
C GLN A 258 18.05 0.21 -10.78
N THR A 259 19.34 0.46 -10.63
CA THR A 259 19.87 1.68 -10.02
C THR A 259 20.80 2.38 -10.99
N SER A 260 20.58 3.66 -11.27
CA SER A 260 21.43 4.46 -12.16
C SER A 260 21.98 5.69 -11.46
N ILE A 261 23.27 5.98 -11.72
CA ILE A 261 23.93 7.24 -11.35
C ILE A 261 24.02 8.10 -12.61
N TRP A 262 23.33 9.24 -12.59
CA TRP A 262 23.33 10.24 -13.65
C TRP A 262 24.32 11.35 -13.30
N ASP A 263 25.39 11.50 -14.08
CA ASP A 263 26.35 12.58 -13.90
C ASP A 263 25.80 13.85 -14.55
N LEU A 264 25.54 14.88 -13.73
CA LEU A 264 24.99 16.16 -14.17
C LEU A 264 26.10 17.23 -14.34
N SER A 265 27.30 16.93 -13.86
CA SER A 265 28.53 17.73 -13.97
C SER A 265 29.30 17.45 -15.27
N ALA A 266 29.30 16.20 -15.74
CA ALA A 266 29.98 15.80 -16.96
C ALA A 266 29.37 16.42 -18.23
N ASP A 267 30.20 16.59 -19.27
CA ASP A 267 29.75 17.09 -20.57
C ASP A 267 28.71 16.16 -21.19
N SER A 268 27.70 16.74 -21.84
CA SER A 268 26.47 16.07 -22.31
C SER A 268 25.66 15.29 -21.24
N ARG A 269 26.07 15.34 -19.96
CA ARG A 269 25.38 14.75 -18.80
C ARG A 269 24.98 13.27 -18.98
N PRO A 270 25.93 12.34 -19.21
CA PRO A 270 25.65 10.92 -19.38
C PRO A 270 25.26 10.22 -18.07
N PHE A 271 24.60 9.07 -18.19
CA PHE A 271 24.58 8.09 -17.09
C PHE A 271 25.98 7.51 -16.92
N ARG A 272 26.58 7.70 -15.73
CA ARG A 272 27.90 7.17 -15.37
C ARG A 272 27.84 5.64 -15.32
N ASP A 273 26.92 5.11 -14.51
CA ASP A 273 26.70 3.69 -14.35
C ASP A 273 25.21 3.37 -14.22
N THR A 274 24.84 2.14 -14.56
CA THR A 274 23.50 1.58 -14.32
C THR A 274 23.66 0.11 -13.96
N THR A 275 23.31 -0.24 -12.73
CA THR A 275 23.31 -1.61 -12.25
C THR A 275 21.94 -2.25 -12.46
N TYR A 276 21.93 -3.40 -13.11
CA TYR A 276 20.79 -4.26 -13.40
C TYR A 276 20.80 -5.45 -12.42
N SER A 277 19.78 -5.56 -11.56
CA SER A 277 19.70 -6.60 -10.53
C SER A 277 18.41 -7.42 -10.56
N PRO A 278 18.34 -8.44 -11.44
CA PRO A 278 17.29 -9.45 -11.37
C PRO A 278 17.56 -10.46 -10.24
N GLN A 279 16.50 -10.92 -9.58
CA GLN A 279 16.56 -11.91 -8.49
C GLN A 279 15.42 -12.93 -8.65
N LEU A 280 15.66 -14.20 -8.32
CA LEU A 280 14.65 -15.24 -8.25
C LEU A 280 14.74 -15.92 -6.89
N PHE A 281 13.67 -15.83 -6.09
CA PHE A 281 13.72 -16.18 -4.67
C PHE A 281 12.37 -16.64 -4.13
N TYR A 282 12.43 -17.55 -3.16
CA TYR A 282 11.31 -17.85 -2.27
C TYR A 282 11.20 -16.75 -1.22
N TYR A 283 9.99 -16.27 -0.93
CA TYR A 283 9.75 -15.24 0.08
C TYR A 283 8.45 -15.45 0.85
N VAL A 284 8.58 -15.43 2.18
CA VAL A 284 7.46 -15.43 3.12
C VAL A 284 7.59 -14.20 4.02
N PRO A 285 6.62 -13.27 4.01
CA PRO A 285 6.68 -12.06 4.85
C PRO A 285 6.48 -12.37 6.33
N ASP A 286 5.69 -13.40 6.66
CA ASP A 286 5.48 -13.86 8.03
C ASP A 286 5.59 -15.39 8.13
N THR A 287 6.61 -15.86 8.84
CA THR A 287 6.85 -17.29 9.08
C THR A 287 5.91 -17.88 10.12
N GLY A 288 5.17 -17.07 10.89
CA GLY A 288 4.38 -17.51 12.04
C GLY A 288 5.23 -17.97 13.23
N TRP A 289 6.52 -17.65 13.28
CA TRP A 289 7.34 -17.93 14.46
C TRP A 289 6.93 -16.98 15.59
N GLN A 290 6.34 -17.51 16.67
CA GLN A 290 6.04 -16.72 17.87
C GLN A 290 7.26 -16.61 18.79
N SER A 291 7.54 -15.40 19.27
CA SER A 291 8.70 -15.10 20.12
C SER A 291 8.39 -13.93 21.05
N PRO A 292 8.85 -13.92 22.31
CA PRO A 292 8.76 -12.73 23.16
C PRO A 292 9.75 -11.63 22.75
N PHE A 293 10.69 -11.91 21.85
CA PHE A 293 11.76 -10.99 21.46
C PHE A 293 11.45 -10.16 20.21
N PHE A 294 10.51 -10.58 19.36
CA PHE A 294 10.15 -9.90 18.10
C PHE A 294 8.67 -10.10 17.79
N THR A 295 8.07 -9.17 17.07
CA THR A 295 6.64 -9.17 16.72
C THR A 295 6.37 -10.07 15.51
N ARG A 296 7.22 -9.97 14.46
CA ARG A 296 7.11 -10.76 13.23
C ARG A 296 8.49 -11.21 12.77
N MET A 297 8.56 -12.39 12.15
CA MET A 297 9.75 -12.87 11.45
C MET A 297 9.40 -13.29 10.02
N GLY A 298 9.98 -12.61 9.03
CA GLY A 298 9.94 -12.96 7.61
C GLY A 298 11.23 -13.64 7.14
N PHE A 299 11.19 -14.25 5.96
CA PHE A 299 12.32 -14.95 5.37
C PHE A 299 12.30 -14.90 3.83
N ALA A 300 13.45 -14.62 3.22
CA ALA A 300 13.71 -14.84 1.79
C ALA A 300 14.95 -15.70 1.57
N ALA A 301 14.95 -16.51 0.51
CA ALA A 301 16.14 -17.21 0.02
C ALA A 301 16.08 -17.42 -1.49
N GLY A 302 17.19 -17.26 -2.19
CA GLY A 302 17.23 -17.41 -3.64
C GLY A 302 18.55 -17.03 -4.27
N VAL A 303 18.50 -16.65 -5.54
CA VAL A 303 19.64 -16.18 -6.32
C VAL A 303 19.40 -14.75 -6.80
N ALA A 304 20.44 -13.93 -6.70
CA ALA A 304 20.49 -12.59 -7.25
C ALA A 304 21.62 -12.50 -8.28
N HIS A 305 21.41 -11.68 -9.30
CA HIS A 305 22.45 -11.22 -10.20
C HIS A 305 22.60 -9.71 -10.04
N GLU A 306 23.80 -9.18 -10.22
CA GLU A 306 24.05 -7.74 -10.38
C GLU A 306 25.10 -7.57 -11.49
N SER A 307 24.79 -6.80 -12.52
CA SER A 307 25.79 -6.37 -13.52
C SER A 307 25.51 -4.97 -14.01
N ASN A 308 26.51 -4.29 -14.56
CA ASN A 308 26.36 -2.91 -15.04
C ASN A 308 26.07 -2.79 -16.55
N GLY A 309 25.89 -3.91 -17.26
CA GLY A 309 25.66 -3.94 -18.71
C GLY A 309 26.81 -3.43 -19.58
N LYS A 310 27.97 -3.08 -19.01
CA LYS A 310 29.14 -2.61 -19.76
C LYS A 310 30.01 -3.77 -20.25
N ALA A 311 30.85 -3.50 -21.24
CA ALA A 311 31.79 -4.45 -21.84
C ALA A 311 33.25 -4.07 -21.53
N GLY A 312 34.18 -5.00 -21.79
CA GLY A 312 35.62 -4.76 -21.61
C GLY A 312 36.02 -4.48 -20.16
N ALA A 313 36.96 -3.55 -19.96
CA ALA A 313 37.52 -3.22 -18.64
C ALA A 313 36.49 -2.60 -17.67
N ASP A 314 35.42 -1.99 -18.19
CA ASP A 314 34.35 -1.37 -17.40
C ASP A 314 33.24 -2.37 -17.03
N SER A 315 33.29 -3.59 -17.59
CA SER A 315 32.32 -4.63 -17.28
C SER A 315 32.41 -5.05 -15.82
N ARG A 316 31.27 -5.18 -15.16
CA ARG A 316 31.14 -5.67 -13.79
C ARG A 316 29.95 -6.60 -13.69
N SER A 317 30.13 -7.73 -13.01
CA SER A 317 29.13 -8.79 -12.93
C SER A 317 29.37 -9.67 -11.71
N ILE A 318 28.30 -10.01 -11.00
CA ILE A 318 28.28 -10.96 -9.89
C ILE A 318 26.98 -11.74 -9.86
N ASN A 319 27.05 -12.96 -9.35
CA ASN A 319 25.90 -13.77 -8.96
C ASN A 319 26.00 -14.08 -7.47
N MET A 320 24.87 -14.13 -6.80
CA MET A 320 24.76 -14.23 -5.34
C MET A 320 23.60 -15.15 -4.95
N PRO A 321 23.84 -16.45 -4.67
CA PRO A 321 22.97 -17.17 -3.75
C PRO A 321 22.91 -16.43 -2.40
N PHE A 322 21.70 -16.22 -1.89
CA PHE A 322 21.47 -15.45 -0.67
C PHE A 322 20.38 -16.03 0.23
N ILE A 323 20.47 -15.71 1.52
CA ILE A 323 19.40 -15.82 2.50
C ILE A 323 19.18 -14.45 3.16
N ARG A 324 17.95 -14.15 3.56
CA ARG A 324 17.58 -12.89 4.20
C ARG A 324 16.43 -13.12 5.20
N PRO A 325 16.73 -13.51 6.45
CA PRO A 325 15.76 -13.37 7.52
C PRO A 325 15.44 -11.88 7.75
N THR A 326 14.25 -11.59 8.28
CA THR A 326 13.81 -10.25 8.64
C THR A 326 13.04 -10.33 9.95
N TRP A 327 13.37 -9.48 10.91
CA TRP A 327 12.66 -9.39 12.19
C TRP A 327 12.08 -7.99 12.36
N GLU A 328 10.83 -7.91 12.82
CA GLU A 328 10.13 -6.67 13.11
C GLU A 328 9.80 -6.62 14.61
N PHE A 329 9.98 -5.46 15.24
CA PHE A 329 9.92 -5.28 16.69
C PHE A 329 9.01 -4.10 17.06
N GLY A 330 8.09 -4.33 17.99
CA GLY A 330 7.12 -3.33 18.44
C GLY A 330 5.78 -3.42 17.69
N ASP A 331 4.98 -2.36 17.78
CA ASP A 331 3.68 -2.25 17.11
C ASP A 331 3.88 -1.87 15.64
N LEU A 332 3.53 -2.79 14.74
CA LEU A 332 3.71 -2.64 13.29
C LEU A 332 2.78 -1.58 12.68
N THR A 333 1.71 -1.19 13.37
CA THR A 333 0.84 -0.06 12.97
C THR A 333 1.44 1.29 13.37
N ALA A 334 2.36 1.30 14.33
CA ALA A 334 3.05 2.47 14.84
C ALA A 334 4.53 2.47 14.43
N ASN A 335 5.36 3.24 15.14
CA ASN A 335 6.80 3.28 14.91
C ASN A 335 7.44 1.97 15.40
N HIS A 336 7.89 1.13 14.48
CA HIS A 336 8.55 -0.14 14.74
C HIS A 336 9.97 -0.17 14.18
N LEU A 337 10.76 -1.13 14.65
CA LEU A 337 12.11 -1.42 14.16
C LEU A 337 12.06 -2.66 13.26
N THR A 338 12.73 -2.64 12.13
CA THR A 338 12.95 -3.80 11.26
C THR A 338 14.44 -4.05 11.11
N VAL A 339 14.89 -5.29 11.29
CA VAL A 339 16.29 -5.72 11.09
C VAL A 339 16.31 -6.88 10.09
N SER A 340 17.05 -6.71 8.99
CA SER A 340 17.00 -7.60 7.82
C SER A 340 18.40 -7.78 7.20
N PRO A 341 19.24 -8.69 7.73
CA PRO A 341 20.54 -9.02 7.14
C PRO A 341 20.35 -9.90 5.90
N LYS A 342 20.74 -9.42 4.72
CA LYS A 342 20.90 -10.24 3.51
C LYS A 342 22.31 -10.81 3.51
N ILE A 343 22.44 -12.11 3.73
CA ILE A 343 23.71 -12.86 3.76
C ILE A 343 23.86 -13.57 2.42
N TYR A 344 25.01 -13.45 1.77
CA TYR A 344 25.24 -13.98 0.43
C TYR A 344 26.69 -14.42 0.21
N TYR A 345 26.90 -15.18 -0.87
CA TYR A 345 28.23 -15.58 -1.34
C TYR A 345 28.38 -15.22 -2.82
N TYR A 346 29.55 -14.77 -3.25
CA TYR A 346 29.77 -14.35 -4.64
C TYR A 346 30.18 -15.50 -5.56
N VAL A 347 29.57 -15.56 -6.75
CA VAL A 347 29.84 -16.54 -7.80
C VAL A 347 29.99 -15.82 -9.15
N GLY A 348 31.00 -16.21 -9.95
CA GLY A 348 31.23 -15.62 -11.27
C GLY A 348 31.84 -14.22 -11.23
N THR A 349 32.76 -13.95 -10.30
CA THR A 349 33.37 -12.64 -10.03
C THR A 349 34.53 -12.26 -10.97
N SER A 350 34.66 -12.86 -12.15
CA SER A 350 35.86 -12.71 -13.00
C SER A 350 36.20 -11.28 -13.42
N SER A 351 35.20 -10.40 -13.49
CA SER A 351 35.33 -8.96 -13.81
C SER A 351 35.56 -8.05 -12.59
N ASN A 352 35.44 -8.60 -11.38
CA ASN A 352 35.58 -7.89 -10.10
C ASN A 352 35.89 -8.89 -8.97
N PRO A 353 37.07 -9.54 -8.98
CA PRO A 353 37.40 -10.65 -8.10
C PRO A 353 37.53 -10.23 -6.63
N ASP A 354 37.93 -8.99 -6.37
CA ASP A 354 38.13 -8.39 -5.06
C ASP A 354 36.88 -7.69 -4.49
N ILE A 355 35.68 -7.89 -5.06
CA ILE A 355 34.43 -7.24 -4.59
C ILE A 355 34.10 -7.49 -3.10
N ALA A 356 34.48 -8.65 -2.56
CA ALA A 356 34.32 -8.97 -1.14
C ALA A 356 35.17 -8.04 -0.23
N ASP A 357 36.34 -7.57 -0.69
CA ASP A 357 37.21 -6.68 0.10
C ASP A 357 36.49 -5.38 0.50
N TYR A 358 35.52 -4.93 -0.30
CA TYR A 358 34.82 -3.65 -0.14
C TYR A 358 33.37 -3.82 0.35
N ARG A 359 32.60 -4.75 -0.23
CA ARG A 359 31.18 -4.97 0.13
C ARG A 359 30.96 -6.02 1.22
N GLY A 360 31.84 -7.01 1.32
CA GLY A 360 31.72 -8.12 2.27
C GLY A 360 30.66 -9.14 1.85
N TYR A 361 30.10 -9.87 2.82
CA TYR A 361 29.13 -10.96 2.58
C TYR A 361 27.75 -10.71 3.20
N VAL A 362 27.53 -9.52 3.77
CA VAL A 362 26.30 -9.17 4.48
C VAL A 362 25.92 -7.71 4.20
N ASP A 363 24.71 -7.53 3.68
CA ASP A 363 24.02 -6.23 3.66
C ASP A 363 23.07 -6.20 4.88
N LEU A 364 23.40 -5.42 5.90
CA LEU A 364 22.54 -5.27 7.08
C LEU A 364 21.59 -4.09 6.88
N LEU A 365 20.33 -4.36 6.53
CA LEU A 365 19.28 -3.34 6.53
C LEU A 365 18.68 -3.18 7.94
N VAL A 366 18.60 -1.95 8.40
CA VAL A 366 17.83 -1.54 9.57
C VAL A 366 16.82 -0.47 9.14
N LYS A 367 15.52 -0.68 9.36
CA LYS A 367 14.49 0.36 9.19
C LYS A 367 13.92 0.76 10.55
N TYR A 368 13.58 2.03 10.74
CA TYR A 368 12.77 2.51 11.86
C TYR A 368 11.79 3.59 11.39
N GLY A 369 10.52 3.45 11.75
CA GLY A 369 9.44 4.33 11.30
C GLY A 369 8.07 3.68 11.35
N SER A 370 7.05 4.34 10.81
CA SER A 370 5.66 3.86 10.77
C SER A 370 5.08 3.83 9.35
N PRO A 371 4.13 2.92 9.04
CA PRO A 371 3.54 2.78 7.70
C PRO A 371 2.92 4.07 7.17
N ASP A 372 2.26 4.86 8.03
CA ASP A 372 1.68 6.16 7.69
C ASP A 372 2.58 7.36 8.03
N GLY A 373 3.73 7.14 8.65
CA GLY A 373 4.61 8.20 9.18
C GLY A 373 5.91 8.33 8.42
N TRP A 374 6.90 8.93 9.07
CA TRP A 374 8.26 8.96 8.55
C TRP A 374 8.92 7.59 8.67
N GLN A 375 9.92 7.33 7.84
CA GLN A 375 10.74 6.12 7.91
C GLN A 375 12.18 6.44 7.55
N LEU A 376 13.12 5.99 8.39
CA LEU A 376 14.55 5.94 8.09
C LEU A 376 14.93 4.48 7.82
N ALA A 377 15.49 4.20 6.64
CA ALA A 377 16.03 2.90 6.26
C ALA A 377 17.54 3.04 6.02
N THR A 378 18.37 2.26 6.71
CA THR A 378 19.83 2.30 6.57
C THR A 378 20.38 0.91 6.26
N THR A 379 21.10 0.79 5.14
CA THR A 379 21.87 -0.40 4.78
C THR A 379 23.33 -0.18 5.14
N LEU A 380 23.88 -1.11 5.93
CA LEU A 380 25.28 -1.14 6.34
C LEU A 380 26.00 -2.29 5.64
N ARG A 381 27.19 -2.02 5.10
CA ARG A 381 28.09 -3.01 4.50
C ARG A 381 29.46 -2.94 5.13
N LYS A 382 30.09 -4.10 5.36
CA LYS A 382 31.47 -4.19 5.86
C LYS A 382 32.27 -5.14 4.97
N GLY A 383 33.21 -4.58 4.22
CA GLY A 383 34.16 -5.32 3.40
C GLY A 383 35.07 -6.24 4.22
N THR A 384 35.59 -7.31 3.61
CA THR A 384 36.51 -8.25 4.27
C THR A 384 37.88 -7.64 4.59
N LYS A 385 38.22 -6.49 3.99
CA LYS A 385 39.54 -5.88 4.11
C LYS A 385 39.51 -4.53 4.84
N HIS A 386 40.51 -4.33 5.70
CA HIS A 386 40.69 -3.12 6.51
C HIS A 386 39.35 -2.60 7.10
N TRP A 387 39.12 -1.29 7.04
CA TRP A 387 37.89 -0.63 7.46
C TRP A 387 36.88 -0.45 6.32
N TYR A 388 37.10 -1.04 5.14
CA TYR A 388 36.23 -0.84 3.97
C TYR A 388 34.79 -1.28 4.25
N GLY A 389 33.84 -0.62 3.58
CA GLY A 389 32.40 -0.75 3.80
C GLY A 389 31.64 0.48 3.32
N SER A 390 30.33 0.53 3.57
CA SER A 390 29.49 1.68 3.24
C SER A 390 28.25 1.79 4.13
N VAL A 391 27.71 3.01 4.15
CA VAL A 391 26.43 3.38 4.76
C VAL A 391 25.57 4.01 3.67
N ASP A 392 24.41 3.42 3.40
CA ASP A 392 23.35 3.96 2.53
C ASP A 392 22.10 4.17 3.38
N SER A 393 21.77 5.42 3.68
CA SER A 393 20.64 5.81 4.53
C SER A 393 19.61 6.59 3.72
N GLN A 394 18.33 6.24 3.86
CA GLN A 394 17.22 6.82 3.13
C GLN A 394 16.11 7.20 4.12
N PHE A 395 15.84 8.49 4.23
CA PHE A 395 14.73 9.04 5.00
C PHE A 395 13.57 9.37 4.07
N THR A 396 12.34 9.03 4.50
CA THR A 396 11.11 9.34 3.77
C THR A 396 10.07 10.00 4.68
N TYR A 397 9.33 10.96 4.13
CA TYR A 397 8.18 11.58 4.81
C TYR A 397 6.97 11.69 3.85
N PRO A 398 5.76 11.24 4.23
CA PRO A 398 4.61 11.22 3.34
C PRO A 398 4.18 12.63 2.89
N LEU A 399 4.08 12.86 1.58
CA LEU A 399 3.65 14.16 1.06
C LEU A 399 2.20 14.50 1.44
N ALA A 400 1.35 13.48 1.58
CA ALA A 400 -0.01 13.62 2.11
C ALA A 400 -0.08 14.38 3.45
N LYS A 401 0.96 14.25 4.30
CA LYS A 401 1.05 14.93 5.61
C LYS A 401 1.65 16.33 5.55
N LEU A 402 2.35 16.69 4.46
CA LEU A 402 2.95 18.01 4.26
C LEU A 402 2.07 18.94 3.41
N LEU A 403 1.44 18.39 2.36
CA LEU A 403 0.74 19.14 1.31
C LEU A 403 -0.75 18.80 1.20
N GLY A 404 -1.26 17.89 2.03
CA GLY A 404 -2.66 17.44 2.06
C GLY A 404 -2.90 16.11 1.33
N SER A 405 -3.99 15.44 1.66
CA SER A 405 -4.28 14.03 1.29
C SER A 405 -4.37 13.71 -0.20
N ALA A 406 -4.45 14.72 -1.08
CA ALA A 406 -4.40 14.54 -2.53
C ALA A 406 -3.00 14.18 -3.07
N TRP A 407 -1.94 14.37 -2.25
CA TRP A 407 -0.56 14.11 -2.66
C TRP A 407 -0.10 12.69 -2.30
N GLY A 408 0.17 11.88 -3.32
CA GLY A 408 0.83 10.58 -3.17
C GLY A 408 2.35 10.68 -2.98
N GLY A 409 2.97 9.57 -2.60
CA GLY A 409 4.41 9.44 -2.47
C GLY A 409 5.02 10.17 -1.26
N TYR A 410 6.33 10.30 -1.30
CA TYR A 410 7.16 10.74 -0.18
C TYR A 410 8.20 11.77 -0.62
N VAL A 411 8.46 12.76 0.23
CA VAL A 411 9.75 13.47 0.22
C VAL A 411 10.81 12.44 0.59
N TRP A 412 11.85 12.34 -0.22
CA TRP A 412 12.95 11.39 -0.03
C TRP A 412 14.27 12.15 0.17
N VAL A 413 15.05 11.72 1.15
CA VAL A 413 16.41 12.22 1.42
C VAL A 413 17.34 11.02 1.58
N GLY A 414 18.27 10.85 0.66
CA GLY A 414 19.31 9.83 0.70
C GLY A 414 20.65 10.39 1.20
N TYR A 415 21.43 9.56 1.88
CA TYR A 415 22.81 9.80 2.27
C TYR A 415 23.64 8.55 1.98
N PHE A 416 24.71 8.69 1.20
CA PHE A 416 25.68 7.62 0.97
C PHE A 416 27.07 8.04 1.46
N ASN A 417 27.85 7.08 2.00
CA ASN A 417 29.27 7.26 2.31
C ASN A 417 29.98 5.89 2.30
N GLY A 418 31.09 5.77 1.56
CA GLY A 418 31.94 4.57 1.55
C GLY A 418 32.24 4.03 0.16
N TYR A 419 32.29 2.71 0.05
CA TYR A 419 32.60 1.96 -1.18
C TYR A 419 31.33 1.32 -1.77
N GLY A 420 31.28 1.17 -3.10
CA GLY A 420 30.18 0.47 -3.78
C GLY A 420 28.83 1.19 -3.73
N GLU A 421 28.79 2.48 -4.09
CA GLU A 421 27.52 3.15 -4.43
C GLU A 421 26.98 2.63 -5.78
N ASP A 422 27.87 2.57 -6.77
CA ASP A 422 27.66 1.92 -8.06
C ASP A 422 28.58 0.70 -8.20
N LEU A 423 28.38 -0.08 -9.26
CA LEU A 423 29.13 -1.32 -9.48
C LEU A 423 30.42 -1.08 -10.27
N LEU A 424 30.48 -0.06 -11.13
CA LEU A 424 31.67 0.31 -11.91
C LEU A 424 32.87 0.60 -11.01
N ASP A 425 32.66 1.48 -10.04
CA ASP A 425 33.63 2.03 -9.10
C ASP A 425 33.54 1.37 -7.71
N TYR A 426 33.13 0.09 -7.63
CA TYR A 426 32.88 -0.60 -6.36
C TYR A 426 34.08 -0.61 -5.38
N ASN A 427 35.30 -0.55 -5.92
CA ASN A 427 36.56 -0.56 -5.19
C ASN A 427 37.09 0.85 -4.85
N ASN A 428 36.44 1.90 -5.36
CA ASN A 428 36.78 3.29 -5.08
C ASN A 428 35.93 3.82 -3.91
N ARG A 429 36.55 4.57 -3.00
CA ARG A 429 35.81 5.25 -1.93
C ARG A 429 35.26 6.55 -2.46
N GLN A 430 33.94 6.62 -2.61
CA GLN A 430 33.27 7.85 -3.00
C GLN A 430 33.30 8.86 -1.84
N HIS A 431 33.26 10.15 -2.20
CA HIS A 431 32.89 11.18 -1.22
C HIS A 431 31.49 10.89 -0.68
N TRP A 432 31.23 11.31 0.56
CA TRP A 432 29.86 11.24 1.08
C TRP A 432 28.96 12.14 0.23
N ILE A 433 27.70 11.77 0.04
CA ILE A 433 26.77 12.60 -0.71
C ILE A 433 25.36 12.50 -0.11
N ALA A 434 24.75 13.67 0.11
CA ALA A 434 23.34 13.78 0.44
C ALA A 434 22.56 14.14 -0.84
N ARG A 435 21.42 13.49 -1.04
CA ARG A 435 20.52 13.71 -2.18
C ARG A 435 19.10 13.97 -1.68
N ILE A 436 18.38 14.88 -2.32
CA ILE A 436 16.97 15.18 -2.01
C ILE A 436 16.14 14.93 -3.26
N GLY A 437 14.93 14.40 -3.08
CA GLY A 437 14.01 14.18 -4.19
C GLY A 437 12.69 13.56 -3.77
N TYR A 438 12.17 12.68 -4.62
CA TYR A 438 10.82 12.13 -4.55
C TYR A 438 10.85 10.60 -4.65
N SER A 439 10.03 9.95 -3.83
CA SER A 439 9.87 8.50 -3.77
C SER A 439 8.39 8.12 -3.92
N ILE A 440 8.12 7.01 -4.62
CA ILE A 440 6.79 6.39 -4.70
C ILE A 440 6.65 5.15 -3.81
N ALA A 441 7.76 4.56 -3.36
CA ALA A 441 7.83 3.35 -2.52
C ALA A 441 9.13 3.33 -1.70
N ARG A 442 9.14 2.66 -0.54
CA ARG A 442 10.14 2.85 0.53
C ARG A 442 10.53 1.62 1.38
#